data_AF-A0AAV8YUR2-F1
#
_entry.id   AF-A0AAV8YUR2-F1
#
_cell.length_a   1.000
_cell.length_b   1.000
_cell.length_c   1.000
_cell.angle_alpha   90.00
_cell.angle_beta   90.00
_cell.angle_gamma   90.00
#
_symmetry.space_group_name_H-M   'P 1'
#
loop_
_entity.id
_entity.type
_entity.pdbx_description
1 polymer ?
#
loop_
_entity_poly.entity_id
_entity_poly.type
_entity_poly.pdbx_seq_one_letter_code
_entity_poly.pdbx_strand_id
1 'polypeptide(L)'
;MDKATGFHTRNILDEDNIVGVAQLCNKIDGNFDYFDEQVANAFSIYCGISIMHSLMYKRIQDAQARSKLSNELMTYHMKVSNQDVADITTCPDPHDEPNIGKFTFTPRKILHKETPCYILLMMQHLNFLEHFRIKKETLIKFILYVKKGYRDLPYHNWLHAFSVSHFAFLCIKNFQLIEKGYMTKLEALAYFISCMCHDIDHRGTTNFVSAAIK
;
A
#
# COMPACT_ATOMS: atom_id res chain seq x y z
N MET A 1 -34.74 -37.67 15.23
CA MET A 1 -36.09 -37.07 15.18
C MET A 1 -35.89 -35.58 15.36
N ASP A 2 -36.11 -34.79 14.32
CA ASP A 2 -36.09 -33.34 14.43
C ASP A 2 -37.34 -32.90 15.23
N LYS A 3 -37.11 -32.23 16.35
CA LYS A 3 -38.17 -31.83 17.29
C LYS A 3 -39.04 -30.68 16.78
N ALA A 4 -38.58 -29.91 15.79
CA ALA A 4 -39.35 -28.80 15.23
C ALA A 4 -40.31 -29.25 14.12
N THR A 5 -39.92 -30.26 13.34
CA THR A 5 -40.67 -30.72 12.16
C THR A 5 -41.32 -32.09 12.35
N GLY A 6 -40.96 -32.82 13.41
CA GLY A 6 -41.44 -34.19 13.68
C GLY A 6 -40.81 -35.25 12.78
N PHE A 7 -39.81 -34.89 11.97
CA PHE A 7 -39.27 -35.78 10.94
C PHE A 7 -38.25 -36.79 11.50
N HIS A 8 -38.36 -38.05 11.06
CA HIS A 8 -37.43 -39.12 11.41
C HIS A 8 -36.41 -39.35 10.29
N THR A 9 -35.22 -38.77 10.43
CA THR A 9 -34.06 -39.06 9.56
C THR A 9 -33.56 -40.48 9.84
N ARG A 10 -33.50 -41.35 8.82
CA ARG A 10 -33.08 -42.76 8.96
C ARG A 10 -31.60 -43.01 8.69
N ASN A 11 -30.98 -42.25 7.78
CA ASN A 11 -29.56 -42.38 7.45
C ASN A 11 -28.90 -40.98 7.44
N ILE A 12 -27.70 -40.87 7.99
CA ILE A 12 -26.83 -39.70 7.88
C ILE A 12 -25.53 -40.20 7.25
N LEU A 13 -25.12 -39.60 6.13
CA LEU A 13 -23.79 -39.80 5.57
C LEU A 13 -22.91 -38.67 6.09
N ASP A 14 -21.88 -39.02 6.85
CA ASP A 14 -20.90 -38.08 7.41
C ASP A 14 -19.54 -38.39 6.75
N GLU A 15 -19.02 -37.43 6.00
CA GLU A 15 -17.73 -37.49 5.32
C GLU A 15 -16.88 -36.28 5.74
N ASP A 16 -15.58 -36.48 5.92
CA ASP A 16 -14.66 -35.38 6.23
C ASP A 16 -14.58 -34.39 5.04
N ASN A 17 -14.69 -33.08 5.32
CA ASN A 17 -14.75 -31.96 4.36
C ASN A 17 -16.11 -31.67 3.70
N ILE A 18 -17.23 -31.91 4.39
CA ILE A 18 -18.55 -31.46 3.93
C ILE A 18 -18.72 -29.93 4.06
N VAL A 19 -19.08 -29.27 2.95
CA VAL A 19 -19.38 -27.83 2.88
C VAL A 19 -20.82 -27.52 3.32
N GLY A 20 -21.74 -28.47 3.18
CA GLY A 20 -23.13 -28.36 3.59
C GLY A 20 -23.92 -29.63 3.28
N VAL A 21 -25.05 -29.80 3.96
CA VAL A 21 -25.95 -30.96 3.79
C VAL A 21 -27.31 -30.47 3.31
N ALA A 22 -27.87 -31.13 2.30
CA ALA A 22 -29.24 -30.90 1.82
C ALA A 22 -30.09 -32.15 2.05
N GLN A 23 -31.31 -31.97 2.56
CA GLN A 23 -32.26 -33.05 2.80
C GLN A 23 -33.53 -32.82 2.00
N LEU A 24 -33.97 -33.85 1.28
CA LEU A 24 -35.24 -33.87 0.55
C LEU A 24 -36.23 -34.74 1.34
N CYS A 25 -37.43 -34.22 1.56
CA CYS A 25 -38.47 -34.88 2.34
C CYS A 25 -39.78 -34.91 1.56
N ASN A 26 -40.58 -35.97 1.75
CA ASN A 26 -41.95 -36.09 1.24
C ASN A 26 -42.09 -35.85 -0.27
N LYS A 27 -41.63 -36.80 -1.09
CA LYS A 27 -41.89 -36.80 -2.54
C LYS A 27 -43.42 -36.80 -2.78
N ILE A 28 -43.88 -35.92 -3.67
CA ILE A 28 -45.32 -35.68 -3.91
C ILE A 28 -45.97 -36.88 -4.59
N ASP A 29 -45.24 -37.57 -5.48
CA ASP A 29 -45.71 -38.75 -6.23
C ASP A 29 -44.90 -40.01 -5.89
N GLY A 30 -45.13 -40.56 -4.70
CA GLY A 30 -44.57 -41.85 -4.28
C GLY A 30 -43.26 -41.77 -3.49
N ASN A 31 -42.44 -42.82 -3.57
CA ASN A 31 -41.18 -42.91 -2.85
C ASN A 31 -40.00 -42.45 -3.72
N PHE A 32 -38.93 -41.98 -3.07
CA PHE A 32 -37.68 -41.68 -3.77
C PHE A 32 -37.12 -42.95 -4.43
N ASP A 33 -36.71 -42.82 -5.68
CA ASP A 33 -36.12 -43.90 -6.48
C ASP A 33 -34.66 -43.59 -6.82
N TYR A 34 -33.99 -44.54 -7.50
CA TYR A 34 -32.59 -44.42 -7.89
C TYR A 34 -32.33 -43.27 -8.87
N PHE A 35 -33.33 -42.86 -9.64
CA PHE A 35 -33.19 -41.72 -10.54
C PHE A 35 -33.18 -40.41 -9.75
N ASP A 36 -34.04 -40.26 -8.73
CA ASP A 36 -34.02 -39.11 -7.83
C ASP A 36 -32.67 -38.95 -7.13
N GLU A 37 -32.06 -40.06 -6.70
CA GLU A 37 -30.73 -40.07 -6.06
C GLU A 37 -29.65 -39.55 -7.02
N GLN A 38 -29.64 -40.02 -8.27
CA GLN A 38 -28.69 -39.55 -9.27
C GLN A 38 -28.86 -38.06 -9.60
N VAL A 39 -30.10 -37.58 -9.69
CA VAL A 39 -30.39 -36.16 -9.91
C VAL A 39 -29.93 -35.32 -8.72
N ALA A 40 -30.21 -35.78 -7.49
CA ALA A 40 -29.78 -35.10 -6.27
C ALA A 40 -28.24 -35.04 -6.15
N ASN A 41 -27.54 -36.11 -6.55
CA ASN A 41 -26.08 -36.16 -6.54
C ASN A 41 -25.47 -35.24 -7.62
N ALA A 42 -26.01 -35.25 -8.85
CA ALA A 42 -25.56 -34.32 -9.88
C ALA A 42 -25.76 -32.86 -9.45
N PHE A 43 -26.92 -32.55 -8.85
CA PHE A 43 -27.22 -31.22 -8.33
C PHE A 43 -26.31 -30.82 -7.16
N SER A 44 -26.01 -31.74 -6.23
CA SER A 44 -25.17 -31.47 -5.07
C SER A 44 -23.74 -31.07 -5.47
N ILE A 45 -23.18 -31.66 -6.53
CA ILE A 45 -21.86 -31.29 -7.08
C ILE A 45 -21.85 -29.83 -7.54
N TYR A 46 -22.84 -29.42 -8.36
CA TYR A 46 -22.93 -28.03 -8.83
C TYR A 46 -23.20 -27.04 -7.70
N CYS A 47 -24.03 -27.42 -6.72
CA CYS A 47 -24.25 -26.62 -5.51
C CYS A 47 -22.97 -26.49 -4.69
N GLY A 48 -22.20 -27.56 -4.51
CA GLY A 48 -20.94 -27.56 -3.78
C GLY A 48 -19.93 -26.58 -4.39
N ILE A 49 -19.73 -26.65 -5.71
CA ILE A 49 -18.84 -25.73 -6.45
C ILE A 49 -19.34 -24.28 -6.31
N SER A 50 -20.63 -24.04 -6.51
CA SER A 50 -21.21 -22.69 -6.47
C SER A 50 -21.14 -22.07 -5.07
N ILE A 51 -21.46 -22.85 -4.03
CA ILE A 51 -21.39 -22.42 -2.63
C ILE A 51 -19.93 -22.15 -2.24
N MET A 52 -19.01 -23.07 -2.58
CA MET A 52 -17.59 -22.89 -2.29
C MET A 52 -17.05 -21.62 -2.95
N HIS A 53 -17.33 -21.40 -4.24
CA HIS A 53 -16.89 -20.21 -4.94
C HIS A 53 -17.50 -18.93 -4.36
N SER A 54 -18.79 -18.93 -4.06
CA SER A 54 -19.48 -17.80 -3.42
C SER A 54 -18.87 -17.46 -2.05
N LEU A 55 -18.60 -18.47 -1.22
CA LEU A 55 -17.98 -18.30 0.10
C LEU A 55 -16.54 -17.80 -0.01
N MET A 56 -15.74 -18.38 -0.91
CA MET A 56 -14.37 -17.92 -1.15
C MET A 56 -14.34 -16.48 -1.64
N TYR A 57 -15.21 -16.14 -2.60
CA TYR A 57 -15.32 -14.78 -3.12
C TYR A 57 -15.72 -13.80 -2.02
N LYS A 58 -16.70 -14.14 -1.19
CA LYS A 58 -17.10 -13.34 -0.02
C LYS A 58 -15.92 -13.13 0.95
N ARG A 59 -15.16 -14.18 1.27
CA ARG A 59 -13.97 -14.07 2.14
C ARG A 59 -12.91 -13.13 1.56
N ILE A 60 -12.68 -13.19 0.25
CA ILE A 60 -11.76 -12.27 -0.45
C ILE A 60 -12.28 -10.84 -0.37
N GLN A 61 -13.56 -10.61 -0.63
CA GLN A 61 -14.17 -9.28 -0.53
C GLN A 61 -14.10 -8.72 0.89
N ASP A 62 -14.39 -9.52 1.91
CA ASP A 62 -14.30 -9.10 3.31
C ASP A 62 -12.85 -8.76 3.71
N ALA A 63 -11.88 -9.55 3.24
CA ALA A 63 -10.46 -9.28 3.47
C ALA A 63 -10.00 -7.99 2.76
N GLN A 64 -10.42 -7.79 1.51
CA GLN A 64 -10.15 -6.57 0.75
C GLN A 64 -10.79 -5.34 1.41
N ALA A 65 -12.04 -5.46 1.88
CA ALA A 65 -12.74 -4.38 2.59
C ALA A 65 -12.01 -3.99 3.88
N ARG A 66 -11.56 -4.97 4.67
CA ARG A 66 -10.74 -4.72 5.87
C ARG A 66 -9.41 -4.04 5.53
N SER A 67 -8.72 -4.51 4.50
CA SER A 67 -7.47 -3.90 4.06
C SER A 67 -7.67 -2.46 3.55
N LYS A 68 -8.73 -2.22 2.77
CA LYS A 68 -9.08 -0.89 2.28
C LYS A 68 -9.38 0.07 3.43
N LEU A 69 -10.20 -0.34 4.40
CA LEU A 69 -10.49 0.46 5.59
C LEU A 69 -9.22 0.78 6.37
N SER A 70 -8.35 -0.21 6.57
CA SER A 70 -7.06 0.01 7.25
C SER A 70 -6.18 1.02 6.50
N ASN A 71 -6.08 0.91 5.16
CA ASN A 71 -5.35 1.87 4.34
C ASN A 71 -5.97 3.27 4.39
N GLU A 72 -7.31 3.39 4.41
CA GLU A 72 -8.01 4.66 4.55
C GLU A 72 -7.75 5.32 5.90
N LEU A 73 -7.74 4.55 7.00
CA LEU A 73 -7.39 5.04 8.33
C LEU A 73 -5.94 5.54 8.39
N MET A 74 -4.99 4.80 7.80
CA MET A 74 -3.60 5.25 7.68
C MET A 74 -3.50 6.54 6.85
N THR A 75 -4.23 6.60 5.73
CA THR A 75 -4.27 7.79 4.86
C THR A 75 -4.90 8.98 5.57
N TYR A 76 -5.89 8.77 6.44
CA TYR A 76 -6.55 9.85 7.19
C TYR A 76 -5.55 10.63 8.06
N HIS A 77 -4.67 9.93 8.78
CA HIS A 77 -3.60 10.57 9.57
C HIS A 77 -2.50 11.20 8.72
N MET A 78 -2.33 10.74 7.47
CA MET A 78 -1.37 11.30 6.52
C MET A 78 -1.97 12.38 5.61
N LYS A 79 -3.24 12.76 5.76
CA LYS A 79 -3.91 13.73 4.87
C LYS A 79 -3.13 15.04 4.82
N VAL A 80 -2.77 15.43 3.61
CA VAL A 80 -2.14 16.73 3.32
C VAL A 80 -3.26 17.74 3.04
N SER A 81 -3.22 18.88 3.72
CA SER A 81 -4.23 19.91 3.51
C SER A 81 -3.97 20.65 2.19
N ASN A 82 -5.00 21.17 1.53
CA ASN A 82 -4.79 22.00 0.34
C ASN A 82 -4.02 23.29 0.66
N GLN A 83 -4.11 23.78 1.90
CA GLN A 83 -3.33 24.92 2.37
C GLN A 83 -1.84 24.57 2.44
N ASP A 84 -1.47 23.40 2.99
CA ASP A 84 -0.07 22.94 3.05
C ASP A 84 0.56 22.90 1.65
N VAL A 85 -0.23 22.49 0.65
CA VAL A 85 0.20 22.46 -0.76
C VAL A 85 0.34 23.87 -1.32
N ALA A 86 -0.61 24.76 -1.03
CA ALA A 86 -0.57 26.15 -1.46
C ALA A 86 0.66 26.87 -0.89
N ASP A 87 0.96 26.68 0.40
CA ASP A 87 2.09 27.29 1.10
C ASP A 87 3.43 26.96 0.44
N ILE A 88 3.62 25.71 -0.01
CA ILE A 88 4.82 25.29 -0.75
C ILE A 88 4.77 25.77 -2.21
N THR A 89 3.59 25.83 -2.81
CA THR A 89 3.43 26.25 -4.22
C THR A 89 3.77 27.73 -4.40
N THR A 90 3.33 28.58 -3.48
CA THR A 90 3.51 30.04 -3.45
C THR A 90 4.56 30.47 -2.44
N CYS A 91 5.48 29.58 -2.06
CA CYS A 91 6.50 29.90 -1.08
C CYS A 91 7.33 31.11 -1.56
N PRO A 92 7.39 32.20 -0.77
CA PRO A 92 8.08 33.43 -1.18
C PRO A 92 9.59 33.35 -0.96
N ASP A 93 10.06 32.37 -0.19
CA ASP A 93 11.45 32.25 0.16
C ASP A 93 12.28 31.82 -1.07
N PRO A 94 13.43 32.46 -1.33
CA PRO A 94 14.23 32.19 -2.53
C PRO A 94 14.92 30.81 -2.48
N HIS A 95 15.03 30.20 -1.29
CA HIS A 95 15.66 28.90 -1.07
C HIS A 95 17.02 28.75 -1.77
N ASP A 96 17.85 29.79 -1.66
CA ASP A 96 19.04 30.01 -2.48
C ASP A 96 20.32 29.35 -1.95
N GLU A 97 20.27 28.61 -0.84
CA GLU A 97 21.44 28.18 -0.08
C GLU A 97 22.64 27.78 -0.99
N PRO A 98 23.67 28.62 -1.08
CA PRO A 98 24.66 28.54 -2.16
C PRO A 98 25.51 27.27 -2.08
N ASN A 99 25.56 26.64 -0.91
CA ASN A 99 26.32 25.43 -0.70
C ASN A 99 25.50 24.15 -0.88
N ILE A 100 24.20 24.22 -1.22
CA ILE A 100 23.34 23.03 -1.36
C ILE A 100 23.88 22.02 -2.38
N GLY A 101 24.70 22.45 -3.36
CA GLY A 101 25.35 21.58 -4.34
C GLY A 101 26.70 20.98 -3.91
N LYS A 102 27.18 21.24 -2.68
CA LYS A 102 28.50 20.81 -2.21
C LYS A 102 28.39 19.66 -1.20
N PHE A 103 29.30 18.69 -1.29
CA PHE A 103 29.38 17.58 -0.32
C PHE A 103 29.68 18.02 1.12
N THR A 104 30.27 19.21 1.30
CA THR A 104 30.53 19.80 2.62
C THR A 104 29.29 20.41 3.26
N PHE A 105 28.17 20.47 2.54
CA PHE A 105 26.92 21.00 3.07
C PHE A 105 26.30 20.05 4.09
N THR A 106 25.67 20.63 5.11
CA THR A 106 24.98 19.86 6.15
C THR A 106 23.47 20.03 5.96
N PRO A 107 22.74 19.01 5.47
CA PRO A 107 21.31 19.11 5.18
C PRO A 107 20.47 19.55 6.39
N ARG A 108 20.90 19.18 7.60
CA ARG A 108 20.23 19.56 8.86
C ARG A 108 20.22 21.07 9.15
N LYS A 109 20.96 21.89 8.41
CA LYS A 109 20.90 23.35 8.52
C LYS A 109 19.59 23.92 7.96
N ILE A 110 18.96 23.22 7.01
CA ILE A 110 17.68 23.62 6.44
C ILE A 110 16.58 23.44 7.47
N LEU A 111 15.73 24.46 7.62
CA LEU A 111 14.63 24.39 8.56
C LEU A 111 13.62 23.32 8.13
N HIS A 112 13.11 22.55 9.09
CA HIS A 112 12.21 21.42 8.83
C HIS A 112 10.99 21.80 7.94
N LYS A 113 10.48 23.03 8.07
CA LYS A 113 9.36 23.53 7.26
C LYS A 113 9.73 23.72 5.77
N GLU A 114 10.98 24.04 5.47
CA GLU A 114 11.48 24.38 4.12
C GLU A 114 11.99 23.16 3.34
N THR A 115 12.31 22.07 4.04
CA THR A 115 12.77 20.82 3.41
C THR A 115 11.92 20.32 2.22
N PRO A 116 10.58 20.43 2.17
CA PRO A 116 9.81 20.04 0.98
C PRO A 116 10.12 20.93 -0.23
N CYS A 117 10.35 22.23 -0.02
CA CYS A 117 10.75 23.16 -1.07
C CYS A 117 12.11 22.76 -1.65
N TYR A 118 13.08 22.41 -0.80
CA TYR A 118 14.39 21.95 -1.26
C TYR A 118 14.33 20.64 -2.05
N ILE A 119 13.45 19.71 -1.70
CA ILE A 119 13.22 18.50 -2.51
C ILE A 119 12.69 18.87 -3.89
N LEU A 120 11.68 19.74 -3.94
CA LEU A 120 11.12 20.23 -5.20
C LEU A 120 12.21 20.89 -6.08
N LEU A 121 13.04 21.75 -5.48
CA LEU A 121 14.15 22.41 -6.17
C LEU A 121 15.20 21.43 -6.69
N MET A 122 15.57 20.42 -5.90
CA MET A 122 16.50 19.37 -6.35
C MET A 122 15.94 18.61 -7.56
N MET A 123 14.66 18.26 -7.56
CA MET A 123 14.02 17.60 -8.71
C MET A 123 13.88 18.51 -9.94
N GLN A 124 13.70 19.82 -9.75
CA GLN A 124 13.75 20.80 -10.83
C GLN A 124 15.16 20.95 -11.40
N HIS A 125 16.19 21.00 -10.56
CA HIS A 125 17.59 21.08 -10.98
C HIS A 125 18.05 19.85 -11.77
N LEU A 126 17.52 18.67 -11.45
CA LEU A 126 17.77 17.45 -12.23
C LEU A 126 16.90 17.36 -13.51
N ASN A 127 16.07 18.37 -13.77
CA ASN A 127 15.14 18.44 -14.87
C ASN A 127 14.24 17.19 -14.98
N PHE A 128 13.70 16.75 -13.84
CA PHE A 128 12.74 15.64 -13.81
C PHE A 128 11.31 16.12 -14.13
N LEU A 129 10.93 17.32 -13.69
CA LEU A 129 9.57 17.82 -13.86
C LEU A 129 9.22 18.00 -15.35
N GLU A 130 10.08 18.65 -16.13
CA GLU A 130 9.80 18.88 -17.55
C GLU A 130 9.94 17.59 -18.36
N HIS A 131 11.00 16.82 -18.12
CA HIS A 131 11.27 15.58 -18.85
C HIS A 131 10.16 14.54 -18.70
N PHE A 132 9.65 14.33 -17.48
CA PHE A 132 8.57 13.38 -17.20
C PHE A 132 7.17 14.03 -17.17
N ARG A 133 7.07 15.33 -17.45
CA ARG A 133 5.81 16.11 -17.41
C ARG A 133 5.08 15.97 -16.07
N ILE A 134 5.83 15.97 -14.98
CA ILE A 134 5.28 15.85 -13.62
C ILE A 134 4.64 17.18 -13.23
N LYS A 135 3.34 17.16 -12.93
CA LYS A 135 2.63 18.33 -12.42
C LYS A 135 3.21 18.74 -11.07
N LYS A 136 3.64 20.00 -10.96
CA LYS A 136 4.25 20.57 -9.73
C LYS A 136 3.38 20.32 -8.49
N GLU A 137 2.08 20.58 -8.58
CA GLU A 137 1.14 20.39 -7.47
C GLU A 137 1.03 18.91 -7.03
N THR A 138 1.00 17.98 -7.99
CA THR A 138 1.00 16.54 -7.69
C THR A 138 2.28 16.12 -6.97
N LEU A 139 3.42 16.65 -7.40
CA LEU A 139 4.71 16.39 -6.75
C LEU A 139 4.75 16.98 -5.33
N ILE A 140 4.30 18.21 -5.13
CA ILE A 140 4.24 18.83 -3.80
C ILE A 140 3.37 17.99 -2.86
N LYS A 141 2.18 17.57 -3.31
CA LYS A 141 1.30 16.66 -2.56
C LYS A 141 2.04 15.39 -2.18
N PHE A 142 2.72 14.75 -3.13
CA PHE A 142 3.50 13.53 -2.89
C PHE A 142 4.61 13.74 -1.84
N ILE A 143 5.41 14.80 -1.96
CA ILE A 143 6.48 15.11 -1.00
C ILE A 143 5.90 15.30 0.41
N LEU A 144 4.78 16.02 0.54
CA LEU A 144 4.12 16.24 1.82
C LEU A 144 3.54 14.96 2.42
N TYR A 145 2.98 14.07 1.58
CA TYR A 145 2.53 12.74 2.03
C TYR A 145 3.70 11.91 2.55
N VAL A 146 4.81 11.86 1.81
CA VAL A 146 6.01 11.13 2.23
C VAL A 146 6.55 11.69 3.54
N LYS A 147 6.68 13.02 3.66
CA LYS A 147 7.09 13.68 4.90
C LYS A 147 6.21 13.31 6.10
N LYS A 148 4.87 13.33 5.94
CA LYS A 148 3.93 12.92 6.99
C LYS A 148 3.97 11.42 7.31
N GLY A 149 4.46 10.60 6.38
CA GLY A 149 4.61 9.15 6.58
C GLY A 149 5.82 8.75 7.44
N TYR A 150 6.77 9.65 7.68
CA TYR A 150 7.87 9.41 8.62
C TYR A 150 7.42 9.64 10.05
N ARG A 151 7.79 8.72 10.95
CA ARG A 151 7.52 8.84 12.38
C ARG A 151 8.52 9.78 13.06
N ASP A 152 8.11 10.32 14.20
CA ASP A 152 9.00 11.09 15.07
C ASP A 152 9.89 10.12 15.87
N LEU A 153 11.07 9.84 15.30
CA LEU A 153 12.11 8.99 15.89
C LEU A 153 13.41 9.77 16.00
N PRO A 154 14.34 9.38 16.90
CA PRO A 154 15.62 10.08 17.05
C PRO A 154 16.47 10.13 15.78
N TYR A 155 16.40 9.09 14.94
CA TYR A 155 17.23 8.98 13.72
C TYR A 155 16.42 8.71 12.45
N HIS A 156 15.66 7.60 12.37
CA HIS A 156 14.86 7.22 11.19
C HIS A 156 13.61 8.08 11.03
N ASN A 157 13.81 9.37 10.82
CA ASN A 157 12.79 10.40 10.67
C ASN A 157 12.93 11.11 9.31
N TRP A 158 12.04 12.06 9.03
CA TRP A 158 12.04 12.81 7.78
C TRP A 158 13.38 13.53 7.49
N LEU A 159 14.06 14.06 8.50
CA LEU A 159 15.34 14.76 8.29
C LEU A 159 16.45 13.80 7.81
N HIS A 160 16.43 12.56 8.26
CA HIS A 160 17.31 11.51 7.74
C HIS A 160 17.02 11.24 6.27
N ALA A 161 15.76 10.97 5.92
CA ALA A 161 15.34 10.75 4.53
C ALA A 161 15.67 11.93 3.60
N PHE A 162 15.46 13.17 4.07
CA PHE A 162 15.86 14.39 3.37
C PHE A 162 17.37 14.44 3.14
N SER A 163 18.17 14.11 4.16
CA SER A 163 19.64 14.09 4.06
C SER A 163 20.13 13.04 3.05
N VAL A 164 19.53 11.84 3.05
CA VAL A 164 19.85 10.78 2.09
C VAL A 164 19.46 11.19 0.66
N SER A 165 18.29 11.81 0.49
CA SER A 165 17.82 12.32 -0.81
C SER A 165 18.70 13.45 -1.34
N HIS A 166 19.15 14.35 -0.46
CA HIS A 166 20.11 15.39 -0.81
C HIS A 166 21.44 14.80 -1.25
N PHE A 167 21.96 13.80 -0.54
CA PHE A 167 23.17 13.10 -0.96
C PHE A 167 23.01 12.40 -2.31
N ALA A 168 21.86 11.77 -2.57
CA ALA A 168 21.54 11.22 -3.88
C ALA A 168 21.57 12.29 -4.99
N PHE A 169 20.98 13.46 -4.74
CA PHE A 169 21.08 14.61 -5.66
C PHE A 169 22.53 15.03 -5.92
N LEU A 170 23.36 15.12 -4.87
CA LEU A 170 24.78 15.44 -5.03
C LEU A 170 25.51 14.41 -5.89
N CYS A 171 25.26 13.11 -5.68
CA CYS A 171 25.85 12.04 -6.48
C CYS A 171 25.45 12.17 -7.95
N ILE A 172 24.15 12.33 -8.24
CA ILE A 172 23.65 12.46 -9.62
C ILE A 172 24.29 13.68 -10.30
N LYS A 173 24.29 14.84 -9.61
CA LYS A 173 24.75 16.12 -10.16
C LYS A 173 26.27 16.20 -10.28
N ASN A 174 27.00 15.98 -9.19
CA ASN A 174 28.45 16.25 -9.13
C ASN A 174 29.26 15.17 -9.87
N PHE A 175 28.78 13.93 -9.94
CA PHE A 175 29.42 12.89 -10.75
C PHE A 175 28.89 12.84 -12.19
N GLN A 176 27.89 13.66 -12.51
CA GLN A 176 27.29 13.74 -13.85
C GLN A 176 26.80 12.38 -14.33
N LEU A 177 26.15 11.61 -13.46
CA LEU A 177 25.83 10.19 -13.72
C LEU A 177 24.93 10.01 -14.96
N ILE A 178 24.01 10.95 -15.18
CA ILE A 178 23.12 10.95 -16.35
C ILE A 178 23.87 11.38 -17.61
N GLU A 179 24.62 12.49 -17.55
CA GLU A 179 25.32 13.06 -18.72
C GLU A 179 26.42 12.12 -19.23
N LYS A 180 27.08 11.38 -18.33
CA LYS A 180 28.09 10.37 -18.66
C LYS A 180 27.50 9.00 -19.04
N GLY A 181 26.18 8.85 -18.99
CA GLY A 181 25.50 7.62 -19.39
C GLY A 181 25.63 6.45 -18.42
N TYR A 182 26.03 6.68 -17.17
CA TYR A 182 26.04 5.63 -16.13
C TYR A 182 24.64 5.26 -15.64
N MET A 183 23.67 6.16 -15.80
CA MET A 183 22.26 5.91 -15.51
C MET A 183 21.35 6.72 -16.42
N THR A 184 20.18 6.18 -16.73
CA THR A 184 19.11 6.88 -17.44
C THR A 184 18.41 7.89 -16.51
N LYS A 185 17.69 8.85 -17.09
CA LYS A 185 16.85 9.77 -16.31
C LYS A 185 15.80 9.04 -15.47
N LEU A 186 15.28 7.91 -15.95
CA LEU A 186 14.29 7.11 -15.24
C LEU A 186 14.89 6.44 -14.01
N GLU A 187 16.07 5.82 -14.16
CA GLU A 187 16.81 5.24 -13.03
C GLU A 187 17.21 6.30 -12.01
N ALA A 188 17.59 7.50 -12.46
CA ALA A 188 17.92 8.61 -11.56
C ALA A 188 16.71 9.11 -10.77
N LEU A 189 15.54 9.21 -11.42
CA LEU A 189 14.28 9.52 -10.74
C LEU A 189 13.92 8.41 -9.73
N ALA A 190 13.98 7.15 -10.14
CA ALA A 190 13.69 6.02 -9.28
C ALA A 190 14.61 5.99 -8.05
N TYR A 191 15.93 6.15 -8.26
CA TYR A 191 16.92 6.23 -7.19
C TYR A 191 16.62 7.37 -6.20
N PHE A 192 16.34 8.58 -6.70
CA PHE A 192 16.02 9.73 -5.85
C PHE A 192 14.74 9.50 -5.02
N ILE A 193 13.68 8.97 -5.65
CA ILE A 193 12.41 8.65 -4.96
C ILE A 193 12.61 7.52 -3.94
N SER A 194 13.41 6.50 -4.25
CA SER A 194 13.76 5.43 -3.32
C SER A 194 14.48 5.98 -2.08
N CYS A 195 15.48 6.86 -2.26
CA CYS A 195 16.16 7.53 -1.15
C CYS A 195 15.19 8.30 -0.24
N MET A 196 14.20 8.99 -0.83
CA MET A 196 13.21 9.75 -0.08
C MET A 196 12.23 8.87 0.70
N CYS A 197 11.94 7.66 0.21
CA CYS A 197 10.92 6.78 0.76
C CYS A 197 11.43 5.57 1.56
N HIS A 198 12.75 5.33 1.60
CA HIS A 198 13.31 4.05 2.07
C HIS A 198 12.94 3.65 3.51
N ASP A 199 12.70 4.63 4.39
CA ASP A 199 12.45 4.43 5.82
C ASP A 199 11.04 4.92 6.26
N ILE A 200 10.09 5.06 5.32
CA ILE A 200 8.71 5.43 5.66
C ILE A 200 8.10 4.42 6.65
N ASP A 201 7.35 4.92 7.64
CA ASP A 201 6.73 4.14 8.73
C ASP A 201 7.71 3.28 9.56
N HIS A 202 9.02 3.56 9.50
CA HIS A 202 10.00 2.85 10.32
C HIS A 202 9.66 2.98 11.82
N ARG A 203 9.64 1.86 12.55
CA ARG A 203 9.16 1.80 13.96
C ARG A 203 10.25 1.91 15.03
N GLY A 204 11.50 2.11 14.61
CA GLY A 204 12.64 2.28 15.53
C GLY A 204 13.18 0.96 16.10
N THR A 205 12.78 -0.17 15.54
CA THR A 205 13.34 -1.49 15.85
C THR A 205 14.28 -1.92 14.73
N THR A 206 15.38 -2.58 15.08
CA THR A 206 16.21 -3.25 14.06
C THR A 206 15.51 -4.53 13.61
N ASN A 207 15.85 -5.03 12.41
CA ASN A 207 15.29 -6.26 11.86
C ASN A 207 15.37 -7.45 12.85
N PHE A 208 16.40 -7.47 13.69
CA PHE A 208 16.60 -8.47 14.74
C PHE A 208 15.48 -8.46 15.79
N VAL A 209 15.01 -7.28 16.20
CA VAL A 209 13.94 -7.14 17.21
C VAL A 209 12.56 -7.40 16.60
N SER A 210 12.34 -7.04 15.33
CA SER A 210 11.09 -7.30 14.61
C SER A 210 10.79 -8.80 14.43
N ALA A 211 11.83 -9.60 14.17
CA ALA A 211 11.70 -11.05 14.02
C ALA A 211 11.43 -11.79 15.35
N ALA A 212 11.81 -11.20 16.48
CA ALA A 212 11.61 -11.80 17.82
C ALA A 212 10.21 -11.55 18.41
N ILE A 213 9.38 -10.71 17.77
CA ILE A 213 8.05 -10.32 18.26
C ILE A 213 6.91 -10.92 17.39
N LYS A 214 7.24 -11.69 16.35
CA LYS A 214 6.29 -12.51 15.60
C LYS A 214 6.33 -13.95 16.06
#